data_AF-R5YGZ6-F1
#
_entry.id   AF-R5YGZ6-F1
#
_cell.length_a   1.000
_cell.length_b   1.000
_cell.length_c   1.000
_cell.angle_alpha   90.00
_cell.angle_beta   90.00
_cell.angle_gamma   90.00
#
_symmetry.space_group_name_H-M   'P 1'
#
loop_
_entity.id
_entity.type
_entity.pdbx_description
1 polymer ?
#
loop_
_entity_poly.entity_id
_entity_poly.type
_entity_poly.pdbx_seq_one_letter_code
_entity_poly.pdbx_strand_id
1 'polypeptide(L)'
;MVDAILNAGFPGIMTVLSGMGNMEQMEDNISFMKDFKPLDKTELAAVEKVQKIFKSKNPIPCTACRYCTDGCPKHISIPDLFADMNAKQIYHDWNADYYYNDVHTSEGRKASDCIKCGKCEKACPQHLQIRKLLADVADAFEKDSEE
;
A
#
# COMPACT_ATOMS: atom_id res chain seq x y z
N MET A 1 11.59 -10.45 -9.77
CA MET A 1 12.15 -10.73 -11.11
C MET A 1 11.93 -9.56 -12.07
N VAL A 2 10.68 -9.17 -12.38
CA VAL A 2 10.37 -7.97 -13.21
C VAL A 2 10.89 -6.66 -12.58
N ASP A 3 10.80 -6.54 -11.25
CA ASP A 3 11.15 -5.29 -10.55
C ASP A 3 12.63 -4.89 -10.67
N ALA A 4 13.55 -5.86 -10.78
CA ALA A 4 14.97 -5.55 -10.80
C ALA A 4 15.41 -4.91 -12.14
N ILE A 5 14.90 -5.45 -13.25
CA ILE A 5 15.15 -4.93 -14.60
C ILE A 5 14.44 -3.59 -14.79
N LEU A 6 13.19 -3.50 -14.33
CA LEU A 6 12.39 -2.28 -14.44
C LEU A 6 13.09 -1.12 -13.74
N ASN A 7 13.60 -1.33 -12.53
CA ASN A 7 14.30 -0.27 -11.78
C ASN A 7 15.72 0.03 -12.32
N ALA A 8 16.49 -0.99 -12.74
CA ALA A 8 17.86 -0.78 -13.25
C ALA A 8 17.93 0.03 -14.57
N GLY A 9 16.84 0.02 -15.36
CA GLY A 9 16.81 0.69 -16.66
C GLY A 9 16.58 2.20 -16.64
N PHE A 10 16.26 2.79 -15.49
CA PHE A 10 15.97 4.21 -15.41
C PHE A 10 17.23 5.06 -15.23
N PRO A 11 17.34 6.21 -15.93
CA PRO A 11 18.45 7.13 -15.75
C PRO A 11 18.61 7.54 -14.28
N GLY A 12 19.84 7.45 -13.76
CA GLY A 12 20.18 7.86 -12.40
C GLY A 12 20.04 6.77 -11.32
N ILE A 13 19.58 5.56 -11.67
CA ILE A 13 19.58 4.43 -10.75
C ILE A 13 20.96 3.76 -10.75
N MET A 14 21.65 3.81 -9.60
CA MET A 14 22.98 3.22 -9.42
C MET A 14 22.92 1.83 -8.75
N THR A 15 21.86 1.53 -8.02
CA THR A 15 21.75 0.31 -7.21
C THR A 15 20.31 -0.15 -7.16
N VAL A 16 20.12 -1.46 -7.30
CA VAL A 16 18.82 -2.14 -7.18
C VAL A 16 18.92 -3.14 -6.04
N LEU A 17 17.98 -3.06 -5.09
CA LEU A 17 17.86 -4.02 -4.00
C LEU A 17 16.84 -5.08 -4.40
N SER A 18 17.32 -6.29 -4.70
CA SER A 18 16.45 -7.43 -5.02
C SER A 18 16.31 -8.35 -3.82
N GLY A 19 15.06 -8.67 -3.43
CA GLY A 19 14.77 -9.68 -2.42
C GLY A 19 14.83 -11.09 -3.02
N MET A 20 15.28 -12.06 -2.23
CA MET A 20 15.32 -13.48 -2.63
C MET A 20 15.28 -14.39 -1.40
N GLY A 21 14.59 -15.53 -1.52
CA GLY A 21 14.43 -16.50 -0.44
C GLY A 21 15.27 -17.77 -0.59
N ASN A 22 15.88 -18.00 -1.76
CA ASN A 22 16.70 -19.18 -2.03
C ASN A 22 17.76 -18.89 -3.10
N MET A 23 18.66 -19.86 -3.31
CA MET A 23 19.77 -19.72 -4.27
C MET A 23 19.34 -19.63 -5.73
N GLU A 24 18.28 -20.33 -6.11
CA GLU A 24 17.74 -20.28 -7.48
C GLU A 24 17.30 -18.86 -7.83
N GLN A 25 16.60 -18.18 -6.92
CA GLN A 25 16.20 -16.78 -7.10
C GLN A 25 17.40 -15.82 -7.13
N MET A 26 18.47 -16.11 -6.38
CA MET A 26 19.71 -15.32 -6.46
C MET A 26 20.34 -15.45 -7.84
N GLU A 27 20.54 -16.68 -8.31
CA GLU A 27 21.14 -16.99 -9.61
C GLU A 27 20.34 -16.39 -10.78
N ASP A 28 19.02 -16.48 -10.68
CA ASP A 28 18.11 -15.87 -11.64
C ASP A 28 18.23 -14.34 -11.64
N ASN A 29 18.15 -13.68 -10.47
CA ASN A 29 18.28 -12.23 -10.35
C ASN A 29 19.61 -11.69 -10.95
N ILE A 30 20.74 -12.36 -10.69
CA ILE A 30 22.04 -11.94 -11.24
C ILE A 30 22.17 -12.21 -12.73
N SER A 31 21.46 -13.21 -13.27
CA SER A 31 21.55 -13.57 -14.70
C SER A 31 21.11 -12.42 -15.60
N PHE A 32 20.05 -11.69 -15.22
CA PHE A 32 19.52 -10.55 -15.97
C PHE A 32 20.42 -9.30 -15.92
N MET A 33 21.32 -9.22 -14.95
CA MET A 33 22.27 -8.10 -14.82
C MET A 33 23.52 -8.30 -15.67
N LYS A 34 23.81 -9.52 -16.12
CA LYS A 34 25.01 -9.81 -16.95
C LYS A 34 24.92 -9.17 -18.34
N ASP A 35 23.76 -9.31 -19.00
CA ASP A 35 23.48 -8.77 -20.33
C ASP A 35 22.32 -7.77 -20.27
N PHE A 36 22.45 -6.79 -19.39
CA PHE A 36 21.38 -5.84 -19.10
C PHE A 36 20.91 -5.09 -20.35
N LYS A 37 19.60 -5.13 -20.60
CA LYS A 37 18.93 -4.35 -21.64
C LYS A 37 17.84 -3.50 -20.99
N PRO A 38 17.88 -2.17 -21.15
CA PRO A 38 16.78 -1.31 -20.73
C PRO A 38 15.49 -1.72 -21.44
N LEU A 39 14.35 -1.41 -20.81
CA LEU A 39 13.05 -1.60 -21.44
C LEU A 39 12.96 -0.82 -22.75
N ASP A 40 12.44 -1.47 -23.78
CA ASP A 40 12.20 -0.83 -25.07
C ASP A 40 10.93 0.04 -25.05
N LYS A 41 10.64 0.73 -26.16
CA LYS A 41 9.47 1.60 -26.27
C LYS A 41 8.14 0.86 -26.11
N THR A 42 8.06 -0.38 -26.57
CA THR A 42 6.87 -1.23 -26.48
C THR A 42 6.64 -1.66 -25.03
N GLU A 43 7.71 -2.07 -24.35
CA GLU A 43 7.68 -2.48 -22.94
C GLU A 43 7.34 -1.29 -22.03
N LEU A 44 7.96 -0.12 -22.26
CA LEU A 44 7.63 1.11 -21.53
C LEU A 44 6.16 1.50 -21.72
N ALA A 45 5.62 1.41 -22.94
CA ALA A 45 4.21 1.68 -23.20
C ALA A 45 3.28 0.69 -22.48
N ALA A 46 3.69 -0.58 -22.34
CA ALA A 46 2.95 -1.57 -21.56
C ALA A 46 2.96 -1.21 -20.06
N VAL A 47 4.11 -0.82 -19.50
CA VAL A 47 4.23 -0.35 -18.11
C VAL A 47 3.35 0.88 -17.88
N GLU A 48 3.38 1.87 -18.77
CA GLU A 48 2.52 3.05 -18.68
C GLU A 48 1.03 2.69 -18.69
N LYS A 49 0.61 1.71 -19.51
CA LYS A 49 -0.78 1.25 -19.56
C LYS A 49 -1.20 0.64 -18.23
N VAL A 50 -0.36 -0.21 -17.64
CA VAL A 50 -0.61 -0.79 -16.31
C VAL A 50 -0.67 0.31 -15.24
N GLN A 51 0.27 1.25 -15.25
CA GLN A 51 0.27 2.38 -14.32
C GLN A 51 -1.01 3.21 -14.41
N LYS A 52 -1.53 3.47 -15.62
CA LYS A 52 -2.81 4.18 -15.81
C LYS A 52 -3.99 3.42 -15.20
N ILE A 53 -4.06 2.11 -15.39
CA ILE A 53 -5.12 1.25 -14.83
C ILE A 53 -5.07 1.24 -13.28
N PHE A 54 -3.86 1.16 -12.70
CA PHE A 54 -3.72 1.21 -11.25
C PHE A 54 -4.07 2.59 -10.69
N LYS A 55 -3.61 3.67 -11.32
CA LYS A 55 -3.93 5.04 -10.91
C LYS A 55 -5.43 5.36 -11.03
N SER A 56 -6.12 4.82 -12.03
CA SER A 56 -7.56 5.03 -12.19
C SER A 56 -8.41 4.40 -11.08
N LYS A 57 -7.85 3.42 -10.35
CA LYS A 57 -8.50 2.82 -9.17
C LYS A 57 -8.38 3.68 -7.91
N ASN A 58 -7.53 4.72 -7.93
CA ASN A 58 -7.28 5.65 -6.84
C ASN A 58 -7.10 5.00 -5.44
N PRO A 59 -6.24 3.96 -5.30
CA PRO A 59 -5.97 3.35 -4.01
C PRO A 59 -5.33 4.35 -3.04
N ILE A 60 -5.56 4.15 -1.75
CA ILE A 60 -4.70 4.72 -0.71
C ILE A 60 -3.30 4.11 -0.88
N PRO A 61 -2.24 4.90 -1.16
CA PRO A 61 -0.91 4.39 -1.45
C PRO A 61 -0.12 4.07 -0.17
N CYS A 62 -0.71 3.24 0.70
CA CYS A 62 -0.08 2.72 1.91
C CYS A 62 0.85 1.56 1.56
N THR A 63 2.07 1.58 2.08
CA THR A 63 3.06 0.49 1.90
C THR A 63 3.08 -0.51 3.05
N ALA A 64 2.14 -0.40 3.99
CA ALA A 64 2.02 -1.27 5.17
C ALA A 64 3.30 -1.38 6.04
N CYS A 65 4.14 -0.35 6.07
CA CYS A 65 5.38 -0.34 6.86
C CYS A 65 5.17 -0.30 8.40
N ARG A 66 3.94 -0.06 8.86
CA ARG A 66 3.54 0.03 10.29
C ARG A 66 4.23 1.11 11.13
N TYR A 67 5.03 2.01 10.57
CA TYR A 67 5.65 3.10 11.36
C TYR A 67 4.64 4.05 12.04
N CYS A 68 3.39 4.06 11.57
CA CYS A 68 2.32 4.86 12.13
C CYS A 68 1.60 4.23 13.32
N THR A 69 1.82 2.94 13.64
CA THR A 69 1.06 2.21 14.67
C THR A 69 1.58 2.51 16.07
N ASP A 70 2.89 2.41 16.30
CA ASP A 70 3.48 2.47 17.65
C ASP A 70 3.30 3.84 18.32
N GLY A 71 3.27 4.91 17.51
CA GLY A 71 3.06 6.27 17.98
C GLY A 71 1.59 6.64 18.22
N CYS A 72 0.63 5.77 17.87
CA CYS A 72 -0.79 6.08 17.93
C CYS A 72 -1.33 5.90 19.37
N PRO A 73 -1.77 6.97 20.07
CA PRO A 73 -2.29 6.86 21.43
C PRO A 73 -3.62 6.11 21.53
N LYS A 74 -4.27 5.86 20.38
CA LYS A 74 -5.51 5.09 20.25
C LYS A 74 -5.27 3.68 19.73
N HIS A 75 -4.00 3.32 19.48
CA HIS A 75 -3.59 2.00 18.99
C HIS A 75 -4.29 1.56 17.69
N ILE A 76 -4.78 2.51 16.89
CA ILE A 76 -5.46 2.23 15.60
C ILE A 76 -4.48 1.55 14.65
N SER A 77 -4.87 0.40 14.08
CA SER A 77 -4.07 -0.29 13.07
C SER A 77 -4.27 0.34 11.68
N ILE A 78 -3.72 1.54 11.51
CA ILE A 78 -3.89 2.36 10.30
C ILE A 78 -3.60 1.59 8.99
N PRO A 79 -2.52 0.78 8.89
CA PRO A 79 -2.26 0.05 7.66
C PRO A 79 -3.34 -0.96 7.29
N ASP A 80 -3.91 -1.65 8.28
CA ASP A 80 -4.91 -2.69 8.07
C ASP A 80 -6.24 -2.04 7.67
N LEU A 81 -6.64 -0.93 8.32
CA LEU A 81 -7.84 -0.19 7.93
C LEU A 81 -7.75 0.42 6.52
N PHE A 82 -6.55 0.85 6.10
CA PHE A 82 -6.33 1.32 4.72
C PHE A 82 -6.36 0.16 3.71
N ALA A 83 -5.96 -1.05 4.12
CA ALA A 83 -6.11 -2.24 3.29
C ALA A 83 -7.59 -2.60 3.10
N ASP A 84 -8.40 -2.55 4.17
CA ASP A 84 -9.84 -2.79 4.10
C ASP A 84 -10.53 -1.78 3.16
N MET A 85 -10.20 -0.48 3.28
CA MET A 85 -10.73 0.56 2.40
C MET A 85 -10.36 0.36 0.93
N ASN A 86 -9.10 0.01 0.66
CA ASN A 86 -8.68 -0.33 -0.70
C ASN A 86 -9.42 -1.57 -1.23
N ALA A 87 -9.61 -2.60 -0.40
CA ALA A 87 -10.35 -3.80 -0.80
C ALA A 87 -11.81 -3.47 -1.16
N LYS A 88 -12.47 -2.66 -0.32
CA LYS A 88 -13.86 -2.20 -0.55
C LYS A 88 -13.99 -1.35 -1.81
N GLN A 89 -13.10 -0.37 -2.01
CA GLN A 89 -13.19 0.56 -3.13
C GLN A 89 -12.80 -0.05 -4.48
N ILE A 90 -11.80 -0.94 -4.50
CA ILE A 90 -11.17 -1.40 -5.74
C ILE A 90 -11.74 -2.72 -6.24
N TYR A 91 -12.05 -3.62 -5.30
CA TYR A 91 -12.51 -4.98 -5.60
C TYR A 91 -13.98 -5.20 -5.28
N HIS A 92 -14.63 -4.21 -4.63
CA HIS A 92 -16.00 -4.36 -4.11
C HIS A 92 -16.13 -5.62 -3.25
N ASP A 93 -15.08 -5.92 -2.49
CA ASP A 93 -15.03 -7.11 -1.66
C ASP A 93 -15.99 -6.95 -0.48
N TRP A 94 -17.04 -7.78 -0.48
CA TRP A 94 -18.04 -7.85 0.57
C TRP A 94 -17.43 -8.25 1.93
N ASN A 95 -16.26 -8.89 1.94
CA ASN A 95 -15.58 -9.24 3.18
C ASN A 95 -14.85 -8.06 3.83
N ALA A 96 -14.64 -6.94 3.12
CA ALA A 96 -13.94 -5.79 3.68
C ALA A 96 -14.65 -5.25 4.94
N ASP A 97 -15.98 -5.28 4.97
CA ASP A 97 -16.77 -4.91 6.14
C ASP A 97 -16.57 -5.88 7.32
N TYR A 98 -16.46 -7.18 7.06
CA TYR A 98 -16.16 -8.18 8.09
C TYR A 98 -14.74 -7.99 8.66
N TYR A 99 -13.73 -7.83 7.81
CA TYR A 99 -12.36 -7.59 8.27
C TYR A 99 -12.26 -6.30 9.09
N TYR A 100 -12.93 -5.23 8.64
CA TYR A 100 -13.00 -4.00 9.40
C TYR A 100 -13.65 -4.20 10.77
N ASN A 101 -14.89 -4.70 10.81
CA ASN A 101 -15.71 -4.74 12.03
C ASN A 101 -15.29 -5.84 13.00
N ASP A 102 -15.03 -7.05 12.51
CA ASP A 102 -14.86 -8.24 13.34
C ASP A 102 -13.39 -8.61 13.58
N VAL A 103 -12.48 -8.24 12.68
CA VAL A 103 -11.06 -8.60 12.78
C VAL A 103 -10.21 -7.45 13.31
N HIS A 104 -10.30 -6.27 12.69
CA HIS A 104 -9.40 -5.15 12.99
C HIS A 104 -9.94 -4.18 14.05
N THR A 105 -11.27 -4.10 14.22
CA THR A 105 -11.90 -3.13 15.15
C THR A 105 -12.82 -3.75 16.22
N SER A 106 -12.85 -5.08 16.35
CA SER A 106 -13.73 -5.78 17.30
C SER A 106 -13.44 -5.45 18.77
N GLU A 107 -12.18 -5.12 19.10
CA GLU A 107 -11.77 -4.64 20.43
C GLU A 107 -11.82 -3.10 20.57
N GLY A 108 -12.49 -2.40 19.65
CA GLY A 108 -12.41 -0.95 19.48
C GLY A 108 -11.25 -0.54 18.56
N ARG A 109 -10.73 0.69 18.71
CA ARG A 109 -9.68 1.25 17.84
C ARG A 109 -10.16 1.49 16.40
N LYS A 110 -11.44 1.86 16.30
CA LYS A 110 -12.11 2.22 15.07
C LYS A 110 -11.43 3.42 14.41
N ALA A 111 -11.65 3.64 13.11
CA ALA A 111 -11.12 4.81 12.44
C ALA A 111 -11.65 6.11 13.08
N SER A 112 -12.91 6.10 13.54
CA SER A 112 -13.53 7.20 14.28
C SER A 112 -12.89 7.51 15.64
N ASP A 113 -12.15 6.58 16.24
CA ASP A 113 -11.43 6.83 17.52
C ASP A 113 -10.26 7.82 17.36
N CYS A 114 -9.88 8.15 16.12
CA CYS A 114 -8.76 9.02 15.81
C CYS A 114 -8.92 10.43 16.39
N ILE A 115 -8.10 10.77 17.38
CA ILE A 115 -8.04 12.11 18.01
C ILE A 115 -7.26 13.15 17.19
N LYS A 116 -6.92 12.84 15.93
CA LYS A 116 -6.23 13.74 14.99
C LYS A 116 -4.89 14.34 15.48
N CYS A 117 -4.17 13.61 16.35
CA CYS A 117 -2.91 14.07 16.93
C CYS A 117 -1.74 14.29 15.94
N GLY A 118 -1.80 13.67 14.75
CA GLY A 118 -0.83 13.88 13.67
C GLY A 118 0.52 13.15 13.81
N LYS A 119 0.72 12.35 14.87
CA LYS A 119 1.96 11.57 15.05
C LYS A 119 2.21 10.59 13.90
N CYS A 120 1.16 9.93 13.42
CA CYS A 120 1.21 8.99 12.31
C CYS A 120 1.70 9.62 11.00
N GLU A 121 1.27 10.85 10.69
CA GLU A 121 1.66 11.56 9.46
C GLU A 121 3.15 11.93 9.47
N LYS A 122 3.69 12.31 10.64
CA LYS A 122 5.13 12.57 10.81
C LYS A 122 5.98 11.31 10.62
N ALA A 123 5.46 10.15 11.03
CA ALA A 123 6.14 8.87 10.89
C ALA A 123 5.97 8.23 9.50
N CYS A 124 5.04 8.73 8.68
CA CYS A 124 4.70 8.14 7.40
C CYS A 124 5.73 8.49 6.32
N PRO A 125 6.50 7.52 5.77
CA PRO A 125 7.48 7.80 4.74
C PRO A 125 6.84 8.17 3.39
N GLN A 126 5.56 7.85 3.20
CA GLN A 126 4.78 8.21 2.01
C GLN A 126 4.06 9.56 2.14
N HIS A 127 4.24 10.26 3.29
CA HIS A 127 3.62 11.56 3.58
C HIS A 127 2.09 11.59 3.37
N LEU A 128 1.41 10.48 3.70
CA LEU A 128 -0.04 10.38 3.57
C LEU A 128 -0.75 11.33 4.54
N GLN A 129 -1.89 11.89 4.10
CA GLN A 129 -2.81 12.65 4.95
C GLN A 129 -3.65 11.70 5.81
N ILE A 130 -2.99 10.93 6.68
CA ILE A 130 -3.58 9.82 7.42
C ILE A 130 -4.83 10.25 8.20
N ARG A 131 -4.86 11.44 8.79
CA ARG A 131 -6.02 11.91 9.58
C ARG A 131 -7.26 12.11 8.71
N LYS A 132 -7.08 12.60 7.48
CA LYS A 132 -8.18 12.75 6.53
C LYS A 132 -8.65 11.38 6.06
N LEU A 133 -7.71 10.53 5.66
CA LEU A 133 -8.00 9.18 5.18
C LEU A 133 -8.73 8.33 6.25
N LEU A 134 -8.37 8.44 7.53
CA LEU A 134 -9.11 7.76 8.60
C LEU A 134 -10.54 8.28 8.76
N ALA A 135 -10.80 9.57 8.51
CA ALA A 135 -12.17 10.06 8.48
C ALA A 135 -12.95 9.47 7.30
N ASP A 136 -12.33 9.40 6.12
CA ASP A 136 -12.92 8.77 4.94
C ASP A 136 -13.21 7.27 5.17
N VAL A 137 -12.34 6.57 5.92
CA VAL A 137 -12.55 5.18 6.34
C VAL A 137 -13.74 5.08 7.29
N ALA A 138 -13.81 5.92 8.33
CA ALA A 138 -14.95 5.93 9.25
C ALA A 138 -16.28 6.14 8.50
N ASP A 139 -16.32 7.09 7.56
CA ASP A 139 -17.50 7.36 6.73
C ASP A 139 -17.89 6.19 5.81
N ALA A 140 -16.96 5.30 5.47
CA ALA A 140 -17.21 4.18 4.58
C ALA A 140 -17.64 2.89 5.30
N PHE A 141 -17.26 2.73 6.58
CA PHE A 141 -17.46 1.50 7.34
C PHE A 141 -18.32 1.64 8.59
N GLU A 142 -18.41 2.82 9.18
CA GLU A 142 -19.04 3.03 10.49
C GLU A 142 -20.36 3.79 10.43
N LYS A 143 -20.95 3.95 9.24
CA LYS A 143 -22.29 4.55 9.14
C LYS A 143 -23.29 3.68 9.89
N ASP A 144 -24.04 4.32 10.78
CA ASP A 144 -25.09 3.69 11.56
C ASP A 144 -26.03 2.91 10.62
N SER A 145 -26.26 1.64 10.95
CA SER A 145 -27.45 0.93 10.50
C SER A 145 -28.64 1.71 11.05
N GLU A 146 -29.19 2.62 10.24
CA GLU A 146 -30.56 3.08 10.42
C GLU A 146 -31.48 1.87 10.19
N GLU A 147 -31.78 1.16 11.29
CA GLU A 147 -32.99 0.34 11.46
C GLU A 147 -33.71 0.76 12.74
#